data_AF-A0A179H8D3-F1
#
_entry.id   AF-A0A179H8D3-F1
#
_cell.length_a   1.000
_cell.length_b   1.000
_cell.length_c   1.000
_cell.angle_alpha   90.00
_cell.angle_beta   90.00
_cell.angle_gamma   90.00
#
_symmetry.space_group_name_H-M   'P 1'
#
loop_
_entity.id
_entity.type
_entity.pdbx_description
1 polymer ?
#
loop_
_entity_poly.entity_id
_entity_poly.type
_entity_poly.pdbx_seq_one_letter_code
_entity_poly.pdbx_strand_id
1 'polypeptide(L)'
;MQSNDSTSSDPPAPTAADAAAIIATINGITEAARDFDKTTATWDGGLLGAVSILTKSGNLTKDTNNGAAIAEAADPLTVPEAETVAAAFRELADVLSKAIDTTIAAKPRFEAIRFLGTSAVGKILDGLRSAAVAFNDAVTRKAPAELVDTAKAIFAQIDGHFVRGLAVFPLSGNGAPEVKRSSGNTE
;
A
#
# COMPACT_ATOMS: atom_id res chain seq x y z
N MET A 1 -57.74 4.35 -16.02
CA MET A 1 -56.78 5.46 -15.80
C MET A 1 -56.45 5.51 -14.33
N GLN A 2 -55.29 4.99 -13.95
CA GLN A 2 -54.57 5.41 -12.75
C GLN A 2 -53.12 5.03 -12.98
N SER A 3 -52.39 6.03 -13.46
CA SER A 3 -50.94 6.03 -13.60
C SER A 3 -50.38 6.24 -12.19
N ASN A 4 -49.64 5.28 -11.67
CA ASN A 4 -48.68 5.55 -10.60
C ASN A 4 -47.29 5.26 -11.15
N ASP A 5 -46.75 6.30 -11.75
CA ASP A 5 -45.32 6.49 -11.94
C ASP A 5 -44.71 6.73 -10.55
N SER A 6 -43.77 5.88 -10.18
CA SER A 6 -42.83 6.09 -9.07
C SER A 6 -41.58 5.34 -9.45
N THR A 7 -40.93 5.80 -10.52
CA THR A 7 -39.50 5.53 -10.74
C THR A 7 -38.71 6.27 -9.66
N SER A 8 -38.73 5.75 -8.43
CA SER A 8 -37.73 6.06 -7.41
C SER A 8 -36.38 5.74 -8.03
N SER A 9 -35.71 6.77 -8.53
CA SER A 9 -34.36 6.71 -9.08
C SER A 9 -33.33 6.81 -7.95
N ASP A 10 -33.63 6.19 -6.80
CA ASP A 10 -32.61 6.00 -5.78
C ASP A 10 -31.66 4.92 -6.30
N PRO A 11 -30.33 5.17 -6.32
CA PRO A 11 -29.39 4.10 -6.58
C PRO A 11 -29.66 2.97 -5.57
N PRO A 12 -29.50 1.69 -5.98
CA PRO A 12 -29.66 0.58 -5.06
C PRO A 12 -28.81 0.85 -3.82
N ALA A 13 -29.39 0.65 -2.64
CA ALA A 13 -28.64 0.75 -1.40
C ALA A 13 -27.48 -0.24 -1.46
N PRO A 14 -26.27 0.17 -1.04
CA PRO A 14 -25.13 -0.73 -1.04
C PRO A 14 -25.44 -2.03 -0.32
N THR A 15 -24.93 -3.12 -0.87
CA THR A 15 -25.08 -4.41 -0.23
C THR A 15 -24.04 -4.55 0.88
N ALA A 16 -24.47 -5.03 2.06
CA ALA A 16 -23.54 -5.35 3.16
C ALA A 16 -22.45 -6.37 2.75
N ALA A 17 -22.68 -7.11 1.66
CA ALA A 17 -21.71 -8.03 1.07
C ALA A 17 -20.50 -7.31 0.43
N ASP A 18 -20.71 -6.14 -0.20
CA ASP A 18 -19.64 -5.38 -0.86
C ASP A 18 -18.68 -4.75 0.14
N ALA A 19 -19.21 -4.15 1.20
CA ALA A 19 -18.41 -3.65 2.31
C ALA A 19 -17.59 -4.78 2.96
N ALA A 20 -18.21 -5.94 3.18
CA ALA A 20 -17.52 -7.12 3.70
C ALA A 20 -16.43 -7.63 2.75
N ALA A 21 -16.63 -7.59 1.44
CA ALA A 21 -15.63 -7.99 0.45
C ALA A 21 -14.42 -7.04 0.45
N ILE A 22 -14.66 -5.72 0.55
CA ILE A 22 -13.58 -4.73 0.70
C ILE A 22 -12.80 -4.98 2.00
N ILE A 23 -13.49 -5.15 3.13
CA ILE A 23 -12.85 -5.42 4.43
C ILE A 23 -12.04 -6.71 4.41
N ALA A 24 -12.60 -7.80 3.87
CA ALA A 24 -11.89 -9.07 3.72
C ALA A 24 -10.62 -8.91 2.86
N THR A 25 -10.69 -8.09 1.82
CA THR A 25 -9.53 -7.77 0.97
C THR A 25 -8.46 -7.00 1.74
N ILE A 26 -8.84 -5.95 2.48
CA ILE A 26 -7.91 -5.17 3.33
C ILE A 26 -7.23 -6.08 4.36
N ASN A 27 -7.98 -6.97 5.00
CA ASN A 27 -7.44 -7.91 5.97
C ASN A 27 -6.46 -8.89 5.31
N GLY A 28 -6.78 -9.41 4.12
CA GLY A 28 -5.87 -10.26 3.35
C GLY A 28 -4.55 -9.55 3.00
N ILE A 29 -4.63 -8.30 2.55
CA ILE A 29 -3.45 -7.46 2.26
C ILE A 29 -2.66 -7.20 3.54
N THR A 30 -3.34 -6.94 4.66
CA THR A 30 -2.71 -6.71 5.97
C THR A 30 -1.93 -7.93 6.43
N GLU A 31 -2.51 -9.13 6.33
CA GLU A 31 -1.81 -10.37 6.66
C GLU A 31 -0.64 -10.63 5.71
N ALA A 32 -0.80 -10.41 4.41
CA ALA A 32 0.29 -10.52 3.44
C ALA A 32 1.44 -9.53 3.73
N ALA A 33 1.13 -8.32 4.18
CA ALA A 33 2.11 -7.32 4.61
C ALA A 33 2.83 -7.74 5.91
N ARG A 34 2.12 -8.31 6.90
CA ARG A 34 2.72 -8.91 8.12
C ARG A 34 3.68 -10.04 7.76
N ASP A 35 3.29 -10.88 6.79
CA ASP A 35 4.09 -11.99 6.30
C ASP A 35 5.37 -11.53 5.58
N PHE A 36 5.25 -10.48 4.76
CA PHE A 36 6.38 -9.81 4.12
C PHE A 36 7.32 -9.19 5.18
N ASP A 37 6.79 -8.47 6.17
CA ASP A 37 7.56 -7.90 7.29
C ASP A 37 8.34 -8.99 8.03
N LYS A 38 7.66 -10.04 8.46
CA LYS A 38 8.27 -11.18 9.17
C LYS A 38 9.38 -11.82 8.35
N THR A 39 9.12 -12.09 7.07
CA THR A 39 10.12 -12.70 6.17
C THR A 39 11.35 -11.81 6.04
N THR A 40 11.17 -10.50 5.88
CA THR A 40 12.27 -9.53 5.74
C THR A 40 13.03 -9.35 7.05
N ALA A 41 12.33 -9.37 8.19
CA ALA A 41 12.92 -9.25 9.52
C ALA A 41 13.84 -10.44 9.84
N THR A 42 13.36 -11.68 9.62
CA THR A 42 14.10 -12.89 10.00
C THR A 42 15.09 -13.38 8.96
N TRP A 43 15.14 -12.75 7.79
CA TRP A 43 16.04 -13.12 6.72
C TRP A 43 17.53 -12.88 7.06
N ASP A 44 18.41 -13.80 6.69
CA ASP A 44 19.83 -13.79 7.04
C ASP A 44 20.73 -12.99 6.06
N GLY A 45 20.18 -12.55 4.92
CA GLY A 45 20.97 -11.94 3.84
C GLY A 45 21.22 -12.88 2.64
N GLY A 46 20.82 -14.15 2.72
CA GLY A 46 20.99 -15.12 1.64
C GLY A 46 20.10 -14.86 0.42
N LEU A 47 20.59 -15.20 -0.78
CA LEU A 47 19.87 -15.01 -2.04
C LEU A 47 18.45 -15.62 -2.03
N LEU A 48 18.30 -16.88 -1.61
CA LEU A 48 17.00 -17.56 -1.64
C LEU A 48 15.94 -16.86 -0.78
N GLY A 49 16.37 -16.28 0.35
CA GLY A 49 15.51 -15.45 1.18
C GLY A 49 15.13 -14.15 0.51
N ALA A 50 16.07 -13.49 -0.19
CA ALA A 50 15.76 -12.31 -0.99
C ALA A 50 14.72 -12.63 -2.08
N VAL A 51 14.87 -13.72 -2.84
CA VAL A 51 13.86 -14.15 -3.84
C VAL A 51 12.50 -14.34 -3.20
N SER A 52 12.45 -14.94 -2.01
CA SER A 52 11.20 -15.14 -1.27
C SER A 52 10.53 -13.82 -0.90
N ILE A 53 11.31 -12.81 -0.48
CA ILE A 53 10.83 -11.46 -0.18
C ILE A 53 10.26 -10.80 -1.45
N LEU A 54 10.97 -10.87 -2.58
CA LEU A 54 10.51 -10.30 -3.85
C LEU A 54 9.21 -10.96 -4.31
N THR A 55 9.10 -12.29 -4.23
CA THR A 55 7.87 -13.02 -4.58
C THR A 55 6.69 -12.60 -3.71
N LYS A 56 6.87 -12.53 -2.38
CA LYS A 56 5.82 -12.06 -1.46
C LYS A 56 5.38 -10.63 -1.78
N SER A 57 6.32 -9.74 -2.10
CA SER A 57 6.00 -8.36 -2.48
C SER A 57 5.24 -8.26 -3.81
N GLY A 58 5.55 -9.13 -4.78
CA GLY A 58 4.82 -9.22 -6.04
C GLY A 58 3.39 -9.71 -5.83
N ASN A 59 3.20 -10.72 -4.96
CA ASN A 59 1.86 -11.17 -4.56
C ASN A 59 1.09 -10.05 -3.83
N LEU A 60 1.72 -9.36 -2.89
CA LEU A 60 1.10 -8.22 -2.20
C LEU A 60 0.66 -7.12 -3.17
N THR A 61 1.47 -6.83 -4.19
CA THR A 61 1.12 -5.88 -5.26
C THR A 61 -0.08 -6.37 -6.07
N LYS A 62 -0.11 -7.66 -6.42
CA LYS A 62 -1.23 -8.28 -7.13
C LYS A 62 -2.52 -8.25 -6.30
N ASP A 63 -2.45 -8.61 -5.03
CA ASP A 63 -3.61 -8.66 -4.13
C ASP A 63 -4.17 -7.24 -3.90
N THR A 64 -3.29 -6.24 -3.81
CA THR A 64 -3.70 -4.82 -3.71
C THR A 64 -4.39 -4.34 -5.00
N ASN A 65 -3.88 -4.70 -6.18
CA ASN A 65 -4.56 -4.38 -7.45
C ASN A 65 -5.92 -5.09 -7.57
N ASN A 66 -6.03 -6.34 -7.11
CA ASN A 66 -7.32 -7.03 -7.05
C ASN A 66 -8.29 -6.32 -6.10
N GLY A 67 -7.80 -5.80 -4.97
CA GLY A 67 -8.57 -4.97 -4.07
C GLY A 67 -9.13 -3.72 -4.73
N ALA A 68 -8.36 -3.06 -5.60
CA ALA A 68 -8.86 -1.95 -6.40
C ALA A 68 -10.05 -2.37 -7.27
N ALA A 69 -9.95 -3.49 -7.98
CA ALA A 69 -11.04 -3.99 -8.81
C ALA A 69 -12.30 -4.37 -7.99
N ILE A 70 -12.13 -4.97 -6.81
CA ILE A 70 -13.23 -5.28 -5.89
C ILE A 70 -13.90 -3.99 -5.41
N ALA A 71 -13.12 -3.01 -4.98
CA ALA A 71 -13.65 -1.72 -4.55
C ALA A 71 -14.31 -0.94 -5.69
N GLU A 72 -13.84 -1.06 -6.93
CA GLU A 72 -14.49 -0.44 -8.09
C GLU A 72 -15.87 -1.03 -8.38
N ALA A 73 -16.02 -2.35 -8.24
CA ALA A 73 -17.25 -3.07 -8.49
C ALA A 73 -18.30 -2.90 -7.37
N ALA A 74 -17.86 -2.53 -6.16
CA ALA A 74 -18.74 -2.32 -5.01
C ALA A 74 -19.72 -1.16 -5.18
N ASP A 75 -20.87 -1.23 -4.53
CA ASP A 75 -21.76 -0.08 -4.38
C ASP A 75 -21.18 1.02 -3.45
N PRO A 76 -21.68 2.27 -3.50
CA PRO A 76 -21.25 3.33 -2.59
C PRO A 76 -21.54 2.98 -1.13
N LEU A 77 -20.55 3.06 -0.25
CA LEU A 77 -20.65 2.66 1.16
C LEU A 77 -21.60 3.57 1.96
N THR A 78 -22.31 2.97 2.91
CA THR A 78 -22.95 3.73 3.98
C THR A 78 -21.91 4.28 4.97
N VAL A 79 -22.29 5.24 5.80
CA VAL A 79 -21.41 5.82 6.84
C VAL A 79 -20.84 4.74 7.79
N PRO A 80 -21.63 3.83 8.39
CA PRO A 80 -21.08 2.80 9.28
C PRO A 80 -20.12 1.82 8.59
N GLU A 81 -20.40 1.47 7.33
CA GLU A 81 -19.53 0.61 6.53
C GLU A 81 -18.20 1.31 6.21
N ALA A 82 -18.26 2.58 5.81
CA ALA A 82 -17.09 3.39 5.53
C ALA A 82 -16.23 3.64 6.79
N GLU A 83 -16.83 3.79 7.97
CA GLU A 83 -16.09 3.85 9.25
C GLU A 83 -15.34 2.54 9.53
N THR A 84 -15.99 1.40 9.27
CA THR A 84 -15.37 0.08 9.44
C THR A 84 -14.22 -0.15 8.45
N VAL A 85 -14.42 0.23 7.18
CA VAL A 85 -13.38 0.23 6.15
C VAL A 85 -12.21 1.14 6.54
N ALA A 86 -12.49 2.34 7.06
CA ALA A 86 -11.46 3.27 7.52
C ALA A 86 -10.66 2.70 8.70
N ALA A 87 -11.29 1.97 9.63
CA ALA A 87 -10.58 1.28 10.70
C ALA A 87 -9.61 0.22 10.16
N ALA A 88 -10.05 -0.60 9.21
CA ALA A 88 -9.20 -1.60 8.57
C ALA A 88 -8.00 -0.97 7.83
N PHE A 89 -8.21 0.16 7.15
CA PHE A 89 -7.12 0.89 6.49
C PHE A 89 -6.10 1.50 7.47
N ARG A 90 -6.54 1.94 8.65
CA ARG A 90 -5.60 2.41 9.69
C ARG A 90 -4.69 1.29 10.18
N GLU A 91 -5.24 0.11 10.41
CA GLU A 91 -4.42 -1.07 10.75
C GLU A 91 -3.44 -1.41 9.62
N LEU A 92 -3.91 -1.42 8.37
CA LEU A 92 -3.04 -1.64 7.22
C LEU A 92 -1.90 -0.60 7.15
N ALA A 93 -2.19 0.67 7.42
CA ALA A 93 -1.18 1.74 7.45
C ALA A 93 -0.10 1.47 8.51
N ASP A 94 -0.48 1.06 9.72
CA ASP A 94 0.47 0.73 10.80
C ASP A 94 1.36 -0.46 10.42
N VAL A 95 0.77 -1.51 9.84
CA VAL A 95 1.51 -2.71 9.38
C VAL A 95 2.46 -2.35 8.24
N LEU A 96 2.02 -1.55 7.26
CA LEU A 96 2.86 -1.11 6.15
C LEU A 96 4.01 -0.21 6.62
N SER A 97 3.78 0.68 7.59
CA SER A 97 4.86 1.48 8.19
C SER A 97 5.95 0.57 8.73
N LYS A 98 5.58 -0.43 9.53
CA LYS A 98 6.53 -1.38 10.12
C LYS A 98 7.27 -2.19 9.04
N ALA A 99 6.55 -2.72 8.06
CA ALA A 99 7.12 -3.48 6.96
C ALA A 99 8.16 -2.67 6.17
N ILE A 100 7.87 -1.39 5.92
CA ILE A 100 8.77 -0.46 5.23
C ILE A 100 9.99 -0.15 6.11
N ASP A 101 9.81 0.10 7.40
CA ASP A 101 10.92 0.36 8.33
C ASP A 101 11.84 -0.88 8.44
N THR A 102 11.27 -2.08 8.50
CA THR A 102 12.03 -3.36 8.43
C THR A 102 12.80 -3.49 7.12
N THR A 103 12.18 -3.12 5.99
CA THR A 103 12.82 -3.16 4.67
C THR A 103 13.99 -2.17 4.59
N ILE A 104 13.81 -0.95 5.11
CA ILE A 104 14.87 0.06 5.25
C ILE A 104 16.03 -0.48 6.09
N ALA A 105 15.74 -1.08 7.25
CA ALA A 105 16.77 -1.69 8.11
C ALA A 105 17.48 -2.87 7.43
N ALA A 106 16.81 -3.57 6.50
CA ALA A 106 17.40 -4.64 5.71
C ALA A 106 18.32 -4.17 4.57
N LYS A 107 18.41 -2.86 4.30
CA LYS A 107 19.20 -2.32 3.19
C LYS A 107 20.62 -2.91 3.05
N PRO A 108 21.45 -3.00 4.11
CA PRO A 108 22.81 -3.54 3.97
C PRO A 108 22.82 -5.01 3.49
N ARG A 109 21.81 -5.80 3.88
CA ARG A 109 21.66 -7.20 3.45
C ARG A 109 21.31 -7.29 1.97
N PHE A 110 20.43 -6.42 1.48
CA PHE A 110 20.14 -6.32 0.04
C PHE A 110 21.35 -5.85 -0.77
N GLU A 111 22.12 -4.89 -0.25
CA GLU A 111 23.34 -4.39 -0.91
C GLU A 111 24.45 -5.45 -1.02
N ALA A 112 24.53 -6.36 -0.04
CA ALA A 112 25.45 -7.49 -0.08
C ALA A 112 25.16 -8.46 -1.24
N ILE A 113 23.92 -8.48 -1.76
CA ILE A 113 23.54 -9.29 -2.91
C ILE A 113 23.88 -8.57 -4.21
N ARG A 114 25.11 -8.79 -4.68
CA ARG A 114 25.72 -8.08 -5.82
C ARG A 114 24.89 -8.06 -7.11
N PHE A 115 24.12 -9.10 -7.40
CA PHE A 115 23.31 -9.22 -8.62
C PHE A 115 21.86 -8.71 -8.45
N LEU A 116 21.38 -8.52 -7.21
CA LEU A 116 20.04 -7.99 -6.95
C LEU A 116 20.07 -6.46 -6.88
N GLY A 117 21.02 -5.94 -6.10
CA GLY A 117 21.13 -4.51 -5.79
C GLY A 117 19.89 -3.95 -5.07
N THR A 118 19.91 -2.64 -4.82
CA THR A 118 18.83 -1.90 -4.14
C THR A 118 17.73 -1.44 -5.10
N SER A 119 18.02 -1.33 -6.40
CA SER A 119 17.05 -0.92 -7.42
C SER A 119 15.90 -1.92 -7.56
N ALA A 120 16.14 -3.23 -7.37
CA ALA A 120 15.08 -4.24 -7.38
C ALA A 120 14.05 -4.01 -6.26
N VAL A 121 14.53 -3.69 -5.06
CA VAL A 121 13.67 -3.34 -3.91
C VAL A 121 12.92 -2.04 -4.19
N GLY A 122 13.57 -1.04 -4.78
CA GLY A 122 12.93 0.21 -5.19
C GLY A 122 11.75 -0.01 -6.15
N LYS A 123 11.94 -0.82 -7.19
CA LYS A 123 10.88 -1.16 -8.17
C LYS A 123 9.68 -1.83 -7.51
N ILE A 124 9.91 -2.65 -6.49
CA ILE A 124 8.86 -3.31 -5.74
C ILE A 124 8.07 -2.32 -4.89
N LEU A 125 8.76 -1.45 -4.14
CA LEU A 125 8.11 -0.43 -3.32
C LEU A 125 7.27 0.51 -4.18
N ASP A 126 7.76 0.85 -5.38
CA ASP A 126 7.05 1.70 -6.34
C ASP A 126 5.82 1.00 -6.96
N GLY A 127 5.95 -0.28 -7.33
CA GLY A 127 4.84 -1.09 -7.81
C GLY A 127 3.74 -1.24 -6.75
N LEU A 128 4.13 -1.52 -5.50
CA LEU A 128 3.18 -1.64 -4.39
C LEU A 128 2.54 -0.30 -4.05
N ARG A 129 3.29 0.80 -4.06
CA ARG A 129 2.76 2.16 -3.91
C ARG A 129 1.71 2.46 -4.98
N SER A 130 2.01 2.15 -6.24
CA SER A 130 1.09 2.36 -7.36
C SER A 130 -0.21 1.57 -7.19
N ALA A 131 -0.11 0.30 -6.78
CA ALA A 131 -1.27 -0.53 -6.47
C ALA A 131 -2.08 0.03 -5.28
N ALA A 132 -1.40 0.50 -4.23
CA ALA A 132 -2.04 1.11 -3.07
C ALA A 132 -2.80 2.39 -3.45
N VAL A 133 -2.21 3.25 -4.29
CA VAL A 133 -2.91 4.44 -4.82
C VAL A 133 -4.17 4.05 -5.58
N ALA A 134 -4.09 3.07 -6.49
CA ALA A 134 -5.26 2.60 -7.24
C ALA A 134 -6.36 2.05 -6.31
N PHE A 135 -5.99 1.28 -5.30
CA PHE A 135 -6.95 0.75 -4.33
C PHE A 135 -7.58 1.85 -3.47
N ASN A 136 -6.76 2.77 -2.96
CA ASN A 136 -7.21 3.91 -2.16
C ASN A 136 -8.16 4.81 -2.95
N ASP A 137 -7.86 5.09 -4.22
CA ASP A 137 -8.72 5.88 -5.11
C ASP A 137 -10.06 5.18 -5.39
N ALA A 138 -10.04 3.86 -5.60
CA ALA A 138 -11.25 3.06 -5.76
C ALA A 138 -12.13 3.13 -4.51
N VAL A 139 -11.57 2.94 -3.32
CA VAL A 139 -12.31 3.02 -2.05
C VAL A 139 -12.80 4.45 -1.78
N THR A 140 -12.01 5.48 -2.07
CA THR A 140 -12.42 6.90 -1.90
C THR A 140 -13.67 7.20 -2.71
N ARG A 141 -13.77 6.68 -3.93
CA ARG A 141 -14.95 6.86 -4.79
C ARG A 141 -16.22 6.21 -4.23
N LYS A 142 -16.08 5.24 -3.32
CA LYS A 142 -17.21 4.60 -2.64
C LYS A 142 -17.50 5.22 -1.27
N ALA A 143 -16.64 6.08 -0.74
CA ALA A 143 -16.86 6.70 0.56
C ALA A 143 -17.98 7.76 0.51
N PRO A 144 -18.81 7.88 1.57
CA PRO A 144 -19.75 8.98 1.70
C PRO A 144 -19.01 10.30 1.86
N ALA A 145 -19.61 11.40 1.39
CA ALA A 145 -18.96 12.71 1.27
C ALA A 145 -18.32 13.19 2.59
N GLU A 146 -18.98 12.93 3.71
CA GLU A 146 -18.52 13.30 5.06
C GLU A 146 -17.25 12.56 5.53
N LEU A 147 -16.90 11.42 4.92
CA LEU A 147 -15.72 10.63 5.28
C LEU A 147 -14.58 10.72 4.25
N VAL A 148 -14.77 11.42 3.14
CA VAL A 148 -13.74 11.55 2.08
C VAL A 148 -12.44 12.15 2.63
N ASP A 149 -12.51 13.15 3.50
CA ASP A 149 -11.30 13.77 4.07
C ASP A 149 -10.60 12.85 5.06
N THR A 150 -11.35 12.06 5.83
CA THR A 150 -10.79 11.00 6.68
C THR A 150 -10.06 9.96 5.85
N ALA A 151 -10.66 9.51 4.73
CA ALA A 151 -10.04 8.55 3.82
C ALA A 151 -8.73 9.12 3.24
N LYS A 152 -8.75 10.35 2.71
CA LYS A 152 -7.56 11.03 2.18
C LYS A 152 -6.44 11.14 3.22
N ALA A 153 -6.75 11.44 4.47
CA ALA A 153 -5.76 11.54 5.53
C ALA A 153 -5.05 10.20 5.81
N ILE A 154 -5.80 9.09 5.84
CA ILE A 154 -5.23 7.75 6.00
C ILE A 154 -4.37 7.39 4.79
N PHE A 155 -4.84 7.68 3.57
CA PHE A 155 -4.11 7.38 2.34
C PHE A 155 -2.84 8.21 2.19
N ALA A 156 -2.83 9.45 2.65
CA ALA A 156 -1.62 10.26 2.73
C ALA A 156 -0.58 9.67 3.69
N GLN A 157 -0.99 9.04 4.80
CA GLN A 157 -0.07 8.34 5.69
C GLN A 157 0.56 7.13 4.99
N ILE A 158 -0.26 6.30 4.34
CA ILE A 158 0.19 5.13 3.56
C ILE A 158 1.19 5.56 2.48
N ASP A 159 0.85 6.57 1.68
CA ASP A 159 1.74 7.11 0.64
C ASP A 159 3.06 7.63 1.23
N GLY A 160 2.97 8.36 2.35
CA GLY A 160 4.12 8.86 3.08
C GLY A 160 5.10 7.75 3.48
N HIS A 161 4.62 6.59 3.94
CA HIS A 161 5.49 5.46 4.23
C HIS A 161 6.23 4.96 2.98
N PHE A 162 5.54 4.81 1.84
CA PHE A 162 6.19 4.40 0.60
C PHE A 162 7.23 5.41 0.11
N VAL A 163 6.95 6.71 0.23
CA VAL A 163 7.90 7.78 -0.09
C VAL A 163 9.18 7.65 0.76
N ARG A 164 9.06 7.36 2.07
CA ARG A 164 10.25 7.12 2.92
C ARG A 164 11.06 5.91 2.43
N GLY A 165 10.39 4.81 2.08
CA GLY A 165 11.05 3.61 1.55
C GLY A 165 11.78 3.88 0.23
N LEU A 166 11.15 4.57 -0.71
CA LEU A 166 11.72 4.90 -2.02
C LEU A 166 12.89 5.89 -1.94
N ALA A 167 12.91 6.78 -0.94
CA ALA A 167 14.06 7.65 -0.68
C ALA A 167 15.32 6.84 -0.30
N VAL A 168 15.14 5.67 0.34
CA VAL A 168 16.22 4.75 0.73
C VAL A 168 16.57 3.78 -0.39
N PHE A 169 15.58 3.35 -1.18
CA PHE A 169 15.71 2.44 -2.32
C PHE A 169 15.28 3.12 -3.62
N PRO A 170 16.11 4.00 -4.21
CA PRO A 170 15.76 4.72 -5.42
C PRO A 170 15.64 3.80 -6.64
N LEU A 171 14.77 4.16 -7.58
CA LEU A 171 14.50 3.40 -8.81
C LEU A 171 15.70 3.33 -9.75
N SER A 172 16.44 4.43 -9.87
CA SER A 172 17.69 4.49 -10.61
C SER A 172 18.82 3.99 -9.72
N GLY A 173 19.31 2.78 -9.98
CA GLY A 173 20.55 2.31 -9.37
C GLY A 173 21.72 3.12 -9.91
N ASN A 174 22.13 4.18 -9.21
CA ASN A 174 23.44 4.81 -9.39
C ASN A 174 23.85 5.52 -8.09
N GLY A 175 25.10 5.29 -7.69
CA GLY A 175 25.68 5.84 -6.48
C GLY A 175 25.59 7.36 -6.43
N ALA A 176 25.27 7.89 -5.26
CA ALA A 176 25.68 9.25 -4.98
C ALA A 176 27.22 9.27 -4.89
N PRO A 177 27.89 10.23 -5.55
CA PRO A 177 29.30 10.45 -5.28
C PRO A 177 29.44 10.78 -3.80
N GLU A 178 30.50 10.24 -3.20
CA GLU A 178 31.07 10.74 -1.97
C GLU A 178 31.02 12.27 -2.01
N VAL A 179 30.20 12.89 -1.15
CA VAL A 179 30.29 14.33 -0.90
C VAL A 179 31.64 14.49 -0.21
N LYS A 180 32.71 14.62 -1.01
CA LYS A 180 33.95 15.20 -0.56
C LYS A 180 33.58 16.58 -0.10
N ARG A 181 33.47 16.68 1.23
CA ARG A 181 33.31 17.92 1.98
C ARG A 181 34.17 18.95 1.29
N SER A 182 33.53 20.01 0.79
CA SER A 182 34.22 21.23 0.44
C SER A 182 34.99 21.67 1.67
N SER A 183 36.30 21.41 1.68
CA SER A 183 37.21 22.10 2.60
C SER A 183 37.27 23.55 2.14
N GLY A 184 36.25 24.31 2.52
CA GLY A 184 36.27 25.75 2.50
C GLY A 184 36.88 26.25 3.82
N ASN A 185 38.06 26.86 3.66
CA ASN A 185 38.70 27.88 4.50
C ASN A 185 39.11 27.58 5.94
N THR A 186 40.43 27.63 6.13
CA THR A 186 41.24 28.41 7.10
C THR A 186 42.70 28.10 6.70
N GLU A 187 43.60 28.99 6.30
CA GLU A 187 43.81 30.43 6.48
C GLU A 187 44.44 31.05 5.21
#